data_AF-W2P9T3-F1
#
_entry.id   AF-W2P9T3-F1
#
_cell.length_a   1.000
_cell.length_b   1.000
_cell.length_c   1.000
_cell.angle_alpha   90.00
_cell.angle_beta   90.00
_cell.angle_gamma   90.00
#
_symmetry.space_group_name_H-M   'P 1'
#
loop_
_entity.id
_entity.type
_entity.pdbx_description
1 polymer ?
#
loop_
_entity_poly.entity_id
_entity_poly.type
_entity_poly.pdbx_seq_one_letter_code
_entity_poly.pdbx_strand_id
1 'polypeptide(L)'
;MSELQGRVFARQTAFNALAEDLREQTAAAQTYLTEKKAEIFTVHHSALVKVPQSVRGKELVDFLDKWLTPEEEKAEEETPAEPEKKEEVATEEKEAPKADEEAPKAEEEAPKTEEEAPKTEEEAKAEEETPKEETEAAKTEEAPKEAKKEDKKKEKKVETPSPFRARAKEIAEALVLSGFITSYKDRVKNYLAEAPKEYVTDNELFVPLSEAITESKDTAVWNVVDGAIYASQLKRKAGVFSAFTQGKDVYVVANEKTSKIYFFESDVARTLLAEYAAADGFVQFDNAHFQYGVKLVYGDKFELLNLLTKEGQEAFLNTLLNVGVQYREVYNLAAEEAKSFYELKDFDMDKKEVSMEDYKGKVVLVVNVSSKCGLTPTNYPELQQLHEKYQEEGLVVLGFPCNQFAGQEPGTHEEILEFVKQYNVTFPLFEKHDVNGSNARPVFTYLKAKLPGTFGNYIKWNFTKFLVDRNGQPYKRYAPKDLPLSFEEDIKELLAKAPEPEKAEEETKEEVASAKSDEETVEKETTEDKIEKKEEAATEEATKEEAVKSDDVAVAVTAP
;
A
#
# COMPACT_ATOMS: atom_id res chain seq x y z
N MET A 1 -14.73 9.34 -5.38
CA MET A 1 -13.96 9.21 -6.63
C MET A 1 -12.75 8.36 -6.33
N SER A 2 -12.20 7.63 -7.31
CA SER A 2 -11.02 6.79 -7.09
C SER A 2 -9.78 7.66 -6.90
N GLU A 3 -8.96 7.38 -5.89
CA GLU A 3 -7.73 8.13 -5.60
C GLU A 3 -6.54 7.47 -6.31
N LEU A 4 -6.58 7.48 -7.65
CA LEU A 4 -5.55 6.90 -8.50
C LEU A 4 -4.50 7.96 -8.83
N GLN A 5 -3.31 7.82 -8.26
CA GLN A 5 -2.13 8.64 -8.50
C GLN A 5 -1.04 7.78 -9.15
N GLY A 6 0.10 8.36 -9.54
CA GLY A 6 1.21 7.60 -10.12
C GLY A 6 1.24 7.57 -11.64
N ARG A 7 2.46 7.41 -12.18
CA ARG A 7 2.73 7.50 -13.63
C ARG A 7 2.01 6.44 -14.46
N VAL A 8 1.75 5.25 -13.91
CA VAL A 8 0.97 4.21 -14.59
C VAL A 8 -0.46 4.70 -14.90
N PHE A 9 -1.16 5.27 -13.93
CA PHE A 9 -2.53 5.76 -14.13
C PHE A 9 -2.58 7.01 -15.01
N ALA A 10 -1.58 7.89 -14.91
CA ALA A 10 -1.43 9.02 -15.83
C ALA A 10 -1.21 8.57 -17.28
N ARG A 11 -0.33 7.57 -17.50
CA ARG A 11 -0.06 6.96 -18.81
C ARG A 11 -1.31 6.26 -19.38
N GLN A 12 -2.01 5.47 -18.57
CA GLN A 12 -3.26 4.81 -18.99
C GLN A 12 -4.35 5.82 -19.37
N THR A 13 -4.46 6.91 -18.62
CA THR A 13 -5.40 8.00 -18.93
C THR A 13 -5.04 8.67 -20.27
N ALA A 14 -3.75 8.93 -20.51
CA ALA A 14 -3.27 9.46 -21.78
C ALA A 14 -3.51 8.49 -22.94
N PHE A 15 -3.24 7.18 -22.75
CA PHE A 15 -3.54 6.14 -23.75
C PHE A 15 -5.02 6.12 -24.13
N ASN A 16 -5.91 6.14 -23.14
CA ASN A 16 -7.36 6.11 -23.34
C ASN A 16 -7.88 7.37 -24.06
N ALA A 17 -7.14 8.49 -23.99
CA ALA A 17 -7.46 9.73 -24.69
C ALA A 17 -6.92 9.79 -26.14
N LEU A 18 -6.13 8.80 -26.59
CA LEU A 18 -5.67 8.72 -27.97
C LEU A 18 -6.81 8.43 -28.94
N ALA A 19 -6.64 8.90 -30.18
CA ALA A 19 -7.55 8.62 -31.28
C ALA A 19 -7.73 7.10 -31.48
N GLU A 20 -8.94 6.70 -31.87
CA GLU A 20 -9.34 5.29 -31.93
C GLU A 20 -8.49 4.47 -32.90
N ASP A 21 -8.21 5.03 -34.08
CA ASP A 21 -7.33 4.47 -35.10
C ASP A 21 -5.89 4.25 -34.58
N LEU A 22 -5.38 5.14 -33.72
CA LEU A 22 -4.06 4.98 -33.10
C LEU A 22 -4.09 3.90 -32.02
N ARG A 23 -5.17 3.78 -31.24
CA ARG A 23 -5.35 2.70 -30.25
C ARG A 23 -5.46 1.33 -30.94
N GLU A 24 -6.22 1.22 -32.04
CA GLU A 24 -6.32 0.00 -32.85
C GLU A 24 -4.98 -0.39 -33.49
N GLN A 25 -4.27 0.56 -34.11
CA GLN A 25 -2.94 0.29 -34.66
C GLN A 25 -1.92 -0.06 -33.57
N THR A 26 -2.06 0.49 -32.36
CA THR A 26 -1.22 0.08 -31.22
C THR A 26 -1.49 -1.37 -30.84
N ALA A 27 -2.76 -1.81 -30.76
CA ALA A 27 -3.08 -3.22 -30.49
C ALA A 27 -2.58 -4.19 -31.59
N ALA A 28 -2.64 -3.76 -32.86
CA ALA A 28 -2.05 -4.51 -33.97
C ALA A 28 -0.51 -4.58 -33.84
N ALA A 29 0.14 -3.48 -33.46
CA ALA A 29 1.58 -3.43 -33.19
C ALA A 29 1.98 -4.33 -32.00
N GLN A 30 1.20 -4.36 -30.91
CA GLN A 30 1.44 -5.26 -29.77
C GLN A 30 1.44 -6.73 -30.21
N THR A 31 0.48 -7.12 -31.07
CA THR A 31 0.42 -8.47 -31.66
C THR A 31 1.67 -8.76 -32.50
N TYR A 32 1.97 -7.89 -33.47
CA TYR A 32 3.13 -8.03 -34.36
C TYR A 32 4.47 -8.11 -33.60
N LEU A 33 4.68 -7.24 -32.60
CA LEU A 33 5.87 -7.25 -31.75
C LEU A 33 5.97 -8.49 -30.84
N THR A 34 4.83 -9.12 -30.51
CA THR A 34 4.80 -10.39 -29.76
C THR A 34 5.20 -11.56 -30.67
N GLU A 35 4.66 -11.62 -31.89
CA GLU A 35 5.06 -12.61 -32.91
C GLU A 35 6.54 -12.47 -33.28
N LYS A 36 7.03 -11.24 -33.40
CA LYS A 36 8.41 -10.90 -33.75
C LYS A 36 9.35 -10.72 -32.56
N LYS A 37 8.98 -11.21 -31.36
CA LYS A 37 9.69 -10.89 -30.11
C LYS A 37 11.20 -11.20 -30.14
N ALA A 38 11.60 -12.29 -30.79
CA ALA A 38 13.00 -12.70 -30.91
C ALA A 38 13.83 -11.86 -31.91
N GLU A 39 13.18 -11.19 -32.86
CA GLU A 39 13.83 -10.32 -33.84
C GLU A 39 14.09 -8.92 -33.25
N ILE A 40 13.15 -8.40 -32.44
CA ILE A 40 13.22 -7.03 -31.91
C ILE A 40 13.76 -6.91 -30.47
N PHE A 41 13.33 -7.78 -29.53
CA PHE A 41 13.73 -7.67 -28.12
C PHE A 41 15.02 -8.48 -27.85
N THR A 42 16.16 -7.88 -28.19
CA THR A 42 17.48 -8.49 -28.11
C THR A 42 18.18 -8.20 -26.76
N VAL A 43 19.49 -8.45 -26.67
CA VAL A 43 20.27 -8.24 -25.44
C VAL A 43 21.22 -7.05 -25.60
N HIS A 44 20.89 -5.95 -24.95
CA HIS A 44 21.72 -4.76 -24.95
C HIS A 44 22.78 -4.79 -23.85
N HIS A 45 24.01 -4.41 -24.20
CA HIS A 45 25.13 -4.32 -23.28
C HIS A 45 25.58 -2.85 -23.18
N SER A 46 25.68 -2.35 -21.96
CA SER A 46 26.49 -1.17 -21.61
C SER A 46 27.71 -1.64 -20.79
N ALA A 47 28.70 -0.77 -20.60
CA ALA A 47 29.96 -1.12 -19.93
C ALA A 47 29.81 -1.68 -18.50
N LEU A 48 28.65 -1.51 -17.85
CA LEU A 48 28.37 -1.98 -16.49
C LEU A 48 27.06 -2.76 -16.34
N VAL A 49 26.22 -2.85 -17.37
CA VAL A 49 24.86 -3.42 -17.27
C VAL A 49 24.47 -4.16 -18.55
N LYS A 50 24.04 -5.43 -18.38
CA LYS A 50 23.38 -6.25 -19.41
C LYS A 50 21.86 -6.12 -19.26
N VAL A 51 21.17 -5.74 -20.32
CA VAL A 51 19.71 -5.61 -20.38
C VAL A 51 19.14 -6.65 -21.36
N PRO A 52 18.70 -7.83 -20.87
CA PRO A 52 18.01 -8.79 -21.72
C PRO A 52 16.64 -8.26 -22.17
N GLN A 53 16.13 -8.80 -23.28
CA GLN A 53 14.82 -8.47 -23.86
C GLN A 53 14.58 -6.95 -23.95
N SER A 54 15.40 -6.26 -24.72
CA SER A 54 15.31 -4.81 -24.88
C SER A 54 15.56 -4.36 -26.32
N VAL A 55 15.08 -3.15 -26.62
CA VAL A 55 15.19 -2.48 -27.92
C VAL A 55 15.51 -1.01 -27.70
N ARG A 56 16.30 -0.36 -28.57
CA ARG A 56 16.45 1.10 -28.53
C ARG A 56 15.24 1.80 -29.13
N GLY A 57 14.91 3.00 -28.66
CA GLY A 57 13.81 3.79 -29.22
C GLY A 57 13.90 3.98 -30.73
N LYS A 58 15.11 4.22 -31.27
CA LYS A 58 15.30 4.34 -32.73
C LYS A 58 14.97 3.03 -33.46
N GLU A 59 15.49 1.91 -32.96
CA GLU A 59 15.31 0.57 -33.56
C GLU A 59 13.84 0.15 -33.52
N LEU A 60 13.12 0.46 -32.43
CA LEU A 60 11.69 0.24 -32.30
C LEU A 60 10.90 1.04 -33.35
N VAL A 61 11.20 2.34 -33.49
CA VAL A 61 10.55 3.18 -34.50
C VAL A 61 10.88 2.70 -35.91
N ASP A 62 12.14 2.37 -36.22
CA ASP A 62 12.53 1.82 -37.54
C ASP A 62 11.80 0.49 -37.86
N PHE A 63 11.60 -0.37 -36.86
CA PHE A 63 10.89 -1.65 -37.03
C PHE A 63 9.39 -1.45 -37.27
N LEU A 64 8.77 -0.49 -36.58
CA LEU A 64 7.37 -0.10 -36.78
C LEU A 64 7.15 0.65 -38.10
N ASP A 65 8.11 1.49 -38.51
CA ASP A 65 8.14 2.18 -39.80
C ASP A 65 8.10 1.15 -40.95
N LYS A 66 9.02 0.17 -40.93
CA LYS A 66 9.02 -0.96 -41.88
C LYS A 66 7.77 -1.83 -41.79
N TRP A 67 7.13 -1.96 -40.63
CA TRP A 67 5.86 -2.70 -40.53
C TRP A 67 4.71 -1.97 -41.23
N LEU A 68 4.63 -0.64 -41.09
CA LEU A 68 3.59 0.20 -41.71
C LEU A 68 3.74 0.34 -43.24
N THR A 69 4.96 0.30 -43.79
CA THR A 69 5.19 0.41 -45.24
C THR A 69 4.48 -0.74 -46.01
N PRO A 70 3.68 -0.47 -47.06
CA PRO A 70 3.10 -1.49 -47.93
C PRO A 70 4.15 -2.39 -48.61
N GLU A 71 3.78 -3.62 -48.97
CA GLU A 71 4.69 -4.56 -49.67
C GLU A 71 5.12 -4.08 -51.06
N GLU A 72 4.30 -3.27 -51.73
CA GLU A 72 4.61 -2.70 -53.05
C GLU A 72 5.77 -1.69 -52.96
N GLU A 73 5.75 -0.79 -51.97
CA GLU A 73 6.83 0.19 -51.74
C GLU A 73 8.12 -0.48 -51.22
N LYS A 74 8.00 -1.54 -50.42
CA LYS A 74 9.14 -2.37 -49.99
C LYS A 74 9.87 -3.01 -51.17
N ALA A 75 9.15 -3.40 -52.22
CA ALA A 75 9.74 -4.02 -53.41
C ALA A 75 10.49 -3.01 -54.30
N GLU A 76 10.01 -1.76 -54.40
CA GLU A 76 10.72 -0.71 -55.14
C GLU A 76 12.08 -0.35 -54.50
N GLU A 77 12.16 -0.33 -53.17
CA GLU A 77 13.41 -0.02 -52.45
C GLU A 77 14.48 -1.14 -52.55
N GLU A 78 14.07 -2.40 -52.77
CA GLU A 78 14.98 -3.54 -52.96
C GLU A 78 15.39 -3.81 -54.42
N THR A 79 14.82 -3.08 -55.41
CA THR A 79 15.26 -3.23 -56.83
C THR A 79 16.64 -2.59 -57.07
N PRO A 80 17.66 -3.36 -57.52
CA PRO A 80 18.95 -2.79 -57.87
C PRO A 80 18.85 -2.00 -59.19
N ALA A 81 19.36 -0.77 -59.19
CA ALA A 81 19.38 0.08 -60.38
C ALA A 81 20.13 -0.60 -61.54
N GLU A 82 19.49 -0.59 -62.72
CA GLU A 82 19.99 -1.18 -63.96
C GLU A 82 21.32 -0.49 -64.38
N PRO A 83 22.38 -1.25 -64.74
CA PRO A 83 23.68 -0.67 -65.03
C PRO A 83 23.72 -0.03 -66.42
N GLU A 84 23.94 1.29 -66.48
CA GLU A 84 24.19 1.99 -67.74
C GLU A 84 25.44 1.46 -68.46
N LYS A 85 25.34 1.30 -69.78
CA LYS A 85 26.42 0.83 -70.66
C LYS A 85 27.66 1.73 -70.57
N LYS A 86 28.84 1.11 -70.46
CA LYS A 86 30.12 1.71 -70.85
C LYS A 86 30.85 0.83 -71.85
N GLU A 87 31.58 1.49 -72.74
CA GLU A 87 32.17 0.93 -73.95
C GLU A 87 33.32 -0.04 -73.67
N GLU A 88 33.51 -0.98 -74.59
CA GLU A 88 34.62 -1.93 -74.59
C GLU A 88 35.96 -1.24 -74.91
N VAL A 89 36.99 -1.53 -74.12
CA VAL A 89 38.39 -1.51 -74.59
C VAL A 89 39.04 -2.81 -74.13
N ALA A 90 39.56 -3.58 -75.08
CA ALA A 90 40.08 -4.92 -74.86
C ALA A 90 41.51 -4.93 -74.28
N THR A 91 41.81 -5.94 -73.45
CA THR A 91 43.17 -6.43 -73.20
C THR A 91 43.16 -7.96 -73.15
N GLU A 92 44.21 -8.55 -73.72
CA GLU A 92 44.37 -10.00 -73.96
C GLU A 92 44.68 -10.83 -72.70
N GLU A 93 44.54 -12.15 -72.85
CA GLU A 93 44.81 -13.18 -71.84
C GLU A 93 46.26 -13.18 -71.33
N LYS A 94 46.46 -13.62 -70.06
CA LYS A 94 47.29 -14.81 -69.82
C LYS A 94 47.08 -15.53 -68.49
N GLU A 95 47.44 -16.81 -68.55
CA GLU A 95 47.16 -17.93 -67.65
C GLU A 95 47.70 -17.84 -66.21
N ALA A 96 47.15 -18.70 -65.34
CA ALA A 96 47.62 -19.01 -63.99
C ALA A 96 48.85 -19.96 -64.00
N PRO A 97 49.48 -20.40 -62.87
CA PRO A 97 48.81 -21.23 -61.85
C PRO A 97 49.28 -21.08 -60.37
N LYS A 98 48.60 -21.89 -59.53
CA LYS A 98 48.74 -22.21 -58.10
C LYS A 98 50.16 -22.48 -57.53
N ALA A 99 50.30 -22.27 -56.22
CA ALA A 99 50.82 -23.20 -55.18
C ALA A 99 50.72 -22.44 -53.82
N ASP A 100 49.99 -22.86 -52.78
CA ASP A 100 50.10 -24.04 -51.88
C ASP A 100 50.91 -23.76 -50.60
N GLU A 101 50.65 -24.56 -49.55
CA GLU A 101 51.27 -24.58 -48.20
C GLU A 101 51.00 -23.38 -47.25
N GLU A 102 51.02 -23.53 -45.92
CA GLU A 102 50.53 -24.62 -45.04
C GLU A 102 50.41 -24.00 -43.62
N ALA A 103 49.47 -24.45 -42.79
CA ALA A 103 49.45 -24.11 -41.37
C ALA A 103 50.08 -25.25 -40.56
N PRO A 104 50.80 -24.95 -39.47
CA PRO A 104 50.22 -25.36 -38.19
C PRO A 104 50.47 -24.42 -36.98
N LYS A 105 49.51 -24.48 -36.03
CA LYS A 105 49.65 -24.68 -34.56
C LYS A 105 51.04 -24.48 -33.90
N ALA A 106 51.16 -24.01 -32.65
CA ALA A 106 50.18 -23.69 -31.58
C ALA A 106 50.84 -22.90 -30.41
N GLU A 107 50.01 -22.49 -29.44
CA GLU A 107 50.26 -22.41 -27.98
C GLU A 107 51.55 -21.77 -27.43
N GLU A 108 51.39 -20.70 -26.62
CA GLU A 108 51.99 -20.64 -25.28
C GLU A 108 51.13 -19.77 -24.34
N GLU A 109 50.79 -20.29 -23.14
CA GLU A 109 50.16 -19.54 -22.05
C GLU A 109 51.21 -18.97 -21.09
N ALA A 110 50.99 -17.76 -20.55
CA ALA A 110 51.47 -17.41 -19.21
C ALA A 110 50.64 -16.23 -18.62
N PRO A 111 50.17 -16.32 -17.36
CA PRO A 111 49.35 -15.27 -16.73
C PRO A 111 50.19 -14.28 -15.91
N LYS A 112 49.60 -13.12 -15.59
CA LYS A 112 50.00 -12.31 -14.43
C LYS A 112 48.80 -11.69 -13.72
N THR A 113 48.57 -12.17 -12.51
CA THR A 113 47.90 -11.45 -11.42
C THR A 113 48.93 -10.60 -10.67
N GLU A 114 48.52 -9.42 -10.20
CA GLU A 114 49.18 -8.76 -9.06
C GLU A 114 48.13 -7.97 -8.27
N GLU A 115 48.31 -7.94 -6.95
CA GLU A 115 47.38 -7.46 -5.93
C GLU A 115 48.17 -6.53 -5.00
N GLU A 116 47.63 -5.36 -4.64
CA GLU A 116 47.72 -4.81 -3.28
C GLU A 116 46.87 -3.53 -3.11
N ALA A 117 46.56 -3.21 -1.85
CA ALA A 117 45.67 -2.13 -1.44
C ALA A 117 46.44 -0.97 -0.74
N PRO A 118 45.96 -0.39 0.38
CA PRO A 118 45.08 0.79 0.41
C PRO A 118 45.77 2.05 1.00
N LYS A 119 45.04 3.18 1.07
CA LYS A 119 45.33 4.27 2.03
C LYS A 119 44.11 5.12 2.40
N THR A 120 44.14 5.66 3.62
CA THR A 120 43.09 6.44 4.32
C THR A 120 43.61 7.83 4.71
N GLU A 121 42.74 8.63 5.38
CA GLU A 121 43.01 9.94 6.05
C GLU A 121 43.12 11.16 5.09
N GLU A 122 42.70 12.39 5.43
CA GLU A 122 42.24 12.98 6.72
C GLU A 122 41.26 14.19 6.54
N GLU A 123 40.89 14.81 7.66
CA GLU A 123 39.80 15.74 8.02
C GLU A 123 39.61 17.15 7.35
N ALA A 124 38.41 17.71 7.62
CA ALA A 124 38.06 19.13 7.88
C ALA A 124 38.19 20.17 6.73
N LYS A 125 37.50 21.32 6.73
CA LYS A 125 36.70 22.04 7.75
C LYS A 125 35.59 22.89 7.07
N ALA A 126 34.56 23.28 7.81
CA ALA A 126 33.53 24.23 7.34
C ALA A 126 33.98 25.71 7.46
N GLU A 127 33.45 26.59 6.59
CA GLU A 127 33.01 27.95 6.93
C GLU A 127 32.12 28.56 5.82
N GLU A 128 31.65 29.79 6.03
CA GLU A 128 30.32 30.30 5.63
C GLU A 128 30.36 31.46 4.59
N GLU A 129 29.18 32.01 4.26
CA GLU A 129 28.92 33.31 3.62
C GLU A 129 29.03 33.47 2.07
N THR A 130 27.84 33.45 1.47
CA THR A 130 27.39 34.25 0.30
C THR A 130 27.41 35.78 0.56
N PRO A 131 27.06 36.66 -0.41
CA PRO A 131 27.14 36.62 -1.89
C PRO A 131 27.78 37.89 -2.50
N LYS A 132 27.90 37.97 -3.84
CA LYS A 132 27.55 39.22 -4.57
C LYS A 132 27.24 39.04 -6.06
N GLU A 133 26.39 39.95 -6.53
CA GLU A 133 25.79 40.04 -7.87
C GLU A 133 26.73 40.63 -8.94
N GLU A 134 26.34 40.43 -10.21
CA GLU A 134 26.55 41.32 -11.37
C GLU A 134 28.00 41.64 -11.83
N THR A 135 28.29 41.94 -13.11
CA THR A 135 27.45 42.24 -14.30
C THR A 135 28.14 41.78 -15.59
N GLU A 136 27.43 41.78 -16.72
CA GLU A 136 28.00 41.58 -18.06
C GLU A 136 29.00 42.68 -18.49
N ALA A 137 30.04 42.29 -19.24
CA ALA A 137 30.53 43.08 -20.38
C ALA A 137 31.34 42.21 -21.36
N ALA A 138 30.86 42.08 -22.60
CA ALA A 138 31.71 41.79 -23.75
C ALA A 138 32.54 43.05 -24.10
N LYS A 139 33.58 43.07 -24.95
CA LYS A 139 33.99 42.19 -26.06
C LYS A 139 35.40 42.64 -26.51
N THR A 140 36.30 41.74 -26.88
CA THR A 140 37.41 42.11 -27.78
C THR A 140 37.81 40.94 -28.67
N GLU A 141 38.13 41.25 -29.92
CA GLU A 141 38.49 40.28 -30.97
C GLU A 141 39.94 39.82 -30.84
N GLU A 142 40.21 38.56 -31.18
CA GLU A 142 41.39 38.24 -32.00
C GLU A 142 41.17 36.97 -32.82
N ALA A 143 41.50 37.03 -34.11
CA ALA A 143 41.50 35.92 -35.06
C ALA A 143 42.39 36.30 -36.27
N PRO A 144 42.85 35.36 -37.12
CA PRO A 144 42.91 33.91 -36.95
C PRO A 144 44.33 33.34 -37.16
N LYS A 145 44.51 32.02 -36.97
CA LYS A 145 45.52 31.26 -37.72
C LYS A 145 44.91 29.99 -38.32
N GLU A 146 44.96 29.91 -39.64
CA GLU A 146 44.53 28.74 -40.41
C GLU A 146 45.51 27.56 -40.22
N ALA A 147 44.97 26.35 -40.12
CA ALA A 147 45.70 25.13 -40.44
C ALA A 147 44.72 24.14 -41.09
N LYS A 148 44.94 23.86 -42.38
CA LYS A 148 44.08 22.97 -43.19
C LYS A 148 44.16 21.54 -42.68
N LYS A 149 43.01 20.86 -42.60
CA LYS A 149 42.89 19.41 -42.69
C LYS A 149 41.79 19.08 -43.69
N GLU A 150 42.09 18.19 -44.64
CA GLU A 150 41.17 17.82 -45.70
C GLU A 150 40.18 16.76 -45.21
N ASP A 151 38.89 17.06 -45.28
CA ASP A 151 37.82 16.10 -45.00
C ASP A 151 37.62 15.15 -46.19
N LYS A 152 37.87 13.86 -45.98
CA LYS A 152 37.26 12.81 -46.83
C LYS A 152 35.79 12.65 -46.46
N LYS A 153 34.96 13.56 -46.98
CA LYS A 153 33.50 13.50 -46.88
C LYS A 153 32.98 12.26 -47.63
N LYS A 154 32.74 11.15 -46.91
CA LYS A 154 31.82 10.12 -47.37
C LYS A 154 30.44 10.75 -47.47
N GLU A 155 29.88 10.83 -48.66
CA GLU A 155 28.50 11.26 -48.86
C GLU A 155 27.57 10.20 -48.25
N LYS A 156 27.02 10.49 -47.06
CA LYS A 156 25.80 9.83 -46.62
C LYS A 156 24.68 10.29 -47.55
N LYS A 157 24.09 9.34 -48.28
CA LYS A 157 22.78 9.50 -48.93
C LYS A 157 21.83 10.06 -47.85
N VAL A 158 21.27 11.24 -48.08
CA VAL A 158 20.24 11.79 -47.17
C VAL A 158 18.94 11.08 -47.54
N GLU A 159 18.66 9.98 -46.84
CA GLU A 159 17.37 9.33 -46.89
C GLU A 159 16.31 10.34 -46.44
N THR A 160 15.38 10.65 -47.35
CA THR A 160 14.13 11.32 -46.99
C THR A 160 13.39 10.43 -46.00
N PRO A 161 12.99 10.92 -44.81
CA PRO A 161 12.32 10.08 -43.83
C PRO A 161 11.02 9.54 -44.41
N SER A 162 10.80 8.23 -44.22
CA SER A 162 9.57 7.52 -44.62
C SER A 162 8.31 8.29 -44.18
N PRO A 163 7.25 8.34 -45.02
CA PRO A 163 5.99 8.98 -44.63
C PRO A 163 5.35 8.32 -43.41
N PHE A 164 5.64 7.04 -43.15
CA PHE A 164 5.13 6.30 -42.00
C PHE A 164 5.91 6.56 -40.72
N ARG A 165 7.11 7.16 -40.78
CA ARG A 165 8.01 7.33 -39.62
C ARG A 165 7.39 8.13 -38.47
N ALA A 166 6.62 9.17 -38.80
CA ALA A 166 5.91 9.96 -37.79
C ALA A 166 4.87 9.09 -37.06
N ARG A 167 4.10 8.29 -37.81
CA ARG A 167 3.10 7.38 -37.26
C ARG A 167 3.73 6.23 -36.47
N ALA A 168 4.87 5.72 -36.92
CA ALA A 168 5.66 4.74 -36.18
C ALA A 168 6.12 5.28 -34.80
N LYS A 169 6.47 6.58 -34.70
CA LYS A 169 6.75 7.23 -33.41
C LYS A 169 5.50 7.33 -32.54
N GLU A 170 4.36 7.77 -33.09
CA GLU A 170 3.08 7.83 -32.34
C GLU A 170 2.70 6.46 -31.75
N ILE A 171 2.83 5.38 -32.54
CA ILE A 171 2.60 4.01 -32.08
C ILE A 171 3.62 3.62 -31.01
N ALA A 172 4.91 3.93 -31.18
CA ALA A 172 5.93 3.65 -30.18
C ALA A 172 5.64 4.34 -28.82
N GLU A 173 5.17 5.59 -28.82
CA GLU A 173 4.74 6.26 -27.60
C GLU A 173 3.47 5.62 -27.01
N ALA A 174 2.50 5.27 -27.84
CA ALA A 174 1.29 4.57 -27.40
C ALA A 174 1.58 3.18 -26.78
N LEU A 175 2.63 2.48 -27.22
CA LEU A 175 3.12 1.24 -26.59
C LEU A 175 3.69 1.47 -25.17
N VAL A 176 4.26 2.65 -24.89
CA VAL A 176 4.68 3.04 -23.53
C VAL A 176 3.48 3.47 -22.68
N LEU A 177 2.53 4.21 -23.27
CA LEU A 177 1.33 4.69 -22.57
C LEU A 177 0.38 3.56 -22.17
N SER A 178 0.26 2.51 -23.00
CA SER A 178 -0.51 1.30 -22.73
C SER A 178 0.18 0.30 -21.79
N GLY A 179 1.43 0.56 -21.38
CA GLY A 179 2.17 -0.35 -20.52
C GLY A 179 2.59 -1.66 -21.20
N PHE A 180 2.67 -1.72 -22.52
CA PHE A 180 3.20 -2.89 -23.24
C PHE A 180 4.73 -2.96 -23.16
N ILE A 181 5.38 -1.79 -23.23
CA ILE A 181 6.80 -1.57 -22.94
C ILE A 181 6.96 -0.45 -21.91
N THR A 182 8.15 -0.36 -21.31
CA THR A 182 8.52 0.76 -20.44
C THR A 182 9.98 1.12 -20.60
N SER A 183 10.38 2.34 -20.21
CA SER A 183 11.80 2.71 -20.21
C SER A 183 12.57 1.83 -19.22
N TYR A 184 13.78 1.41 -19.58
CA TYR A 184 14.67 0.74 -18.64
C TYR A 184 14.98 1.62 -17.42
N LYS A 185 14.95 2.96 -17.56
CA LYS A 185 15.18 3.92 -16.48
C LYS A 185 14.01 4.04 -15.50
N ASP A 186 12.81 3.56 -15.83
CA ASP A 186 11.66 3.54 -14.92
C ASP A 186 11.86 2.60 -13.69
N ARG A 187 13.04 2.02 -13.50
CA ARG A 187 13.46 1.39 -12.23
C ARG A 187 13.75 2.42 -11.12
N VAL A 188 14.01 3.69 -11.46
CA VAL A 188 14.38 4.73 -10.48
C VAL A 188 13.14 5.16 -9.67
N LYS A 189 13.28 5.27 -8.34
CA LYS A 189 12.24 5.79 -7.45
C LYS A 189 12.06 7.29 -7.66
N ASN A 190 11.18 7.65 -8.58
CA ASN A 190 10.73 9.01 -8.82
C ASN A 190 9.19 9.02 -8.86
N TYR A 191 8.59 8.88 -7.67
CA TYR A 191 7.14 8.85 -7.49
C TYR A 191 6.52 10.14 -8.02
N LEU A 192 5.42 10.04 -8.76
CA LEU A 192 4.66 11.20 -9.23
C LEU A 192 5.46 12.17 -10.12
N ALA A 193 6.57 11.71 -10.73
CA ALA A 193 7.33 12.56 -11.66
C ALA A 193 6.42 13.01 -12.82
N GLU A 194 6.59 14.27 -13.24
CA GLU A 194 5.83 14.83 -14.35
C GLU A 194 5.96 13.98 -15.62
N ALA A 195 4.90 13.95 -16.42
CA ALA A 195 4.92 13.27 -17.72
C ALA A 195 6.02 13.91 -18.60
N PRO A 196 6.93 13.12 -19.21
CA PRO A 196 7.91 13.65 -20.13
C PRO A 196 7.21 14.20 -21.38
N LYS A 197 7.86 15.15 -22.07
CA LYS A 197 7.35 15.73 -23.32
C LYS A 197 7.23 14.69 -24.46
N GLU A 198 8.10 13.70 -24.45
CA GLU A 198 8.14 12.57 -25.38
C GLU A 198 8.45 11.31 -24.57
N TYR A 199 7.79 10.20 -24.87
CA TYR A 199 8.01 8.92 -24.16
C TYR A 199 9.06 8.04 -24.82
N VAL A 200 9.35 8.25 -26.11
CA VAL A 200 10.30 7.46 -26.89
C VAL A 200 11.37 8.35 -27.48
N THR A 201 12.62 8.12 -27.07
CA THR A 201 13.81 8.81 -27.61
C THR A 201 14.79 7.80 -28.20
N ASP A 202 15.47 8.17 -29.29
CA ASP A 202 16.34 7.29 -30.10
C ASP A 202 17.30 6.40 -29.30
N ASN A 203 17.90 6.97 -28.25
CA ASN A 203 18.97 6.36 -27.46
C ASN A 203 18.48 5.64 -26.19
N GLU A 204 17.19 5.73 -25.86
CA GLU A 204 16.64 5.10 -24.68
C GLU A 204 16.34 3.62 -24.92
N LEU A 205 16.65 2.78 -23.92
CA LEU A 205 16.34 1.36 -23.95
C LEU A 205 14.95 1.12 -23.37
N PHE A 206 14.12 0.44 -24.14
CA PHE A 206 12.80 -0.02 -23.75
C PHE A 206 12.82 -1.52 -23.50
N VAL A 207 11.98 -1.95 -22.56
CA VAL A 207 11.82 -3.35 -22.16
C VAL A 207 10.33 -3.70 -22.13
N PRO A 208 9.93 -4.91 -22.55
CA PRO A 208 8.56 -5.35 -22.52
C PRO A 208 8.07 -5.56 -21.09
N LEU A 209 6.76 -5.42 -20.93
CA LEU A 209 5.98 -5.74 -19.73
C LEU A 209 4.97 -6.86 -20.00
N SER A 210 4.60 -7.07 -21.27
CA SER A 210 3.72 -8.16 -21.70
C SER A 210 4.25 -9.54 -21.26
N GLU A 211 3.40 -10.33 -20.62
CA GLU A 211 3.69 -11.71 -20.18
C GLU A 211 4.07 -12.61 -21.37
N ALA A 212 3.45 -12.40 -22.54
CA ALA A 212 3.73 -13.16 -23.75
C ALA A 212 5.15 -12.96 -24.29
N ILE A 213 5.83 -11.88 -23.90
CA ILE A 213 7.21 -11.57 -24.29
C ILE A 213 8.18 -11.87 -23.15
N THR A 214 7.90 -11.36 -21.95
CA THR A 214 8.81 -11.45 -20.80
C THR A 214 8.92 -12.86 -20.22
N GLU A 215 7.86 -13.68 -20.34
CA GLU A 215 7.72 -14.99 -19.68
C GLU A 215 7.88 -14.91 -18.14
N SER A 216 7.85 -13.70 -17.59
CA SER A 216 8.01 -13.44 -16.16
C SER A 216 6.74 -13.78 -15.39
N LYS A 217 6.92 -14.27 -14.16
CA LYS A 217 5.84 -14.45 -13.19
C LYS A 217 5.73 -13.29 -12.19
N ASP A 218 6.61 -12.30 -12.31
CA ASP A 218 6.58 -11.10 -11.47
C ASP A 218 5.36 -10.24 -11.84
N THR A 219 4.54 -9.91 -10.84
CA THR A 219 3.46 -8.93 -11.00
C THR A 219 4.03 -7.52 -11.02
N ALA A 220 3.83 -6.78 -12.12
CA ALA A 220 4.10 -5.35 -12.19
C ALA A 220 2.88 -4.53 -11.74
N VAL A 221 3.05 -3.23 -11.47
CA VAL A 221 1.94 -2.31 -11.18
C VAL A 221 0.88 -2.33 -12.29
N TRP A 222 1.33 -2.46 -13.55
CA TRP A 222 0.47 -2.56 -14.73
C TRP A 222 -0.51 -3.74 -14.70
N ASN A 223 -0.15 -4.87 -14.10
CA ASN A 223 -1.03 -6.05 -14.02
C ASN A 223 -2.21 -5.87 -13.04
N VAL A 224 -2.21 -4.82 -12.21
CA VAL A 224 -3.20 -4.62 -11.13
C VAL A 224 -3.97 -3.29 -11.23
N VAL A 225 -3.90 -2.59 -12.37
CA VAL A 225 -4.61 -1.33 -12.62
C VAL A 225 -6.11 -1.51 -12.82
N ASP A 226 -6.52 -2.63 -13.40
CA ASP A 226 -7.92 -2.95 -13.71
C ASP A 226 -8.68 -3.31 -12.42
N GLY A 227 -9.64 -2.47 -12.04
CA GLY A 227 -10.34 -2.56 -10.75
C GLY A 227 -9.61 -1.88 -9.58
N ALA A 228 -8.51 -1.17 -9.81
CA ALA A 228 -7.90 -0.34 -8.79
C ALA A 228 -8.84 0.82 -8.41
N ILE A 229 -9.10 0.99 -7.10
CA ILE A 229 -9.92 2.10 -6.57
C ILE A 229 -9.09 3.12 -5.78
N TYR A 230 -7.85 2.77 -5.43
CA TYR A 230 -6.87 3.63 -4.77
C TYR A 230 -5.47 3.21 -5.22
N ALA A 231 -4.62 4.19 -5.51
CA ALA A 231 -3.21 3.98 -5.80
C ALA A 231 -2.38 5.21 -5.38
N SER A 232 -1.54 5.10 -4.35
CA SER A 232 -0.74 6.22 -3.86
C SER A 232 0.53 5.78 -3.11
N GLN A 233 1.46 6.72 -2.92
CA GLN A 233 2.67 6.53 -2.12
C GLN A 233 2.35 6.76 -0.63
N LEU A 234 2.64 5.78 0.19
CA LEU A 234 2.47 5.83 1.64
C LEU A 234 3.82 5.72 2.36
N LYS A 235 3.99 6.49 3.43
CA LYS A 235 5.17 6.35 4.32
C LYS A 235 5.04 5.07 5.15
N ARG A 236 6.14 4.39 5.40
CA ARG A 236 6.17 3.10 6.12
C ARG A 236 7.22 3.09 7.23
N LYS A 237 6.88 2.61 8.42
CA LYS A 237 7.84 2.57 9.56
C LYS A 237 8.32 1.17 9.93
N ALA A 238 7.42 0.20 9.95
CA ALA A 238 7.70 -1.18 10.33
C ALA A 238 6.70 -2.15 9.68
N GLY A 239 7.07 -3.42 9.66
CA GLY A 239 6.29 -4.53 9.08
C GLY A 239 7.19 -5.69 8.67
N VAL A 240 6.64 -6.74 8.06
CA VAL A 240 7.39 -7.99 7.78
C VAL A 240 8.54 -7.80 6.80
N PHE A 241 8.46 -6.78 5.94
CA PHE A 241 9.55 -6.42 5.03
C PHE A 241 10.42 -5.26 5.53
N SER A 242 10.32 -4.86 6.80
CA SER A 242 11.12 -3.76 7.37
C SER A 242 12.64 -4.03 7.30
N ALA A 243 13.05 -5.28 7.52
CA ALA A 243 14.44 -5.74 7.35
C ALA A 243 14.97 -5.58 5.90
N PHE A 244 14.09 -5.62 4.90
CA PHE A 244 14.47 -5.51 3.48
C PHE A 244 14.33 -4.08 2.92
N THR A 245 13.35 -3.30 3.40
CA THR A 245 13.09 -1.94 2.85
C THR A 245 13.63 -0.79 3.71
N GLN A 246 14.20 -1.03 4.90
CA GLN A 246 14.77 0.00 5.78
C GLN A 246 13.79 1.16 6.11
N GLY A 247 12.48 0.91 6.20
CA GLY A 247 11.48 1.97 6.44
C GLY A 247 11.28 2.93 5.26
N LYS A 248 11.67 2.54 4.04
CA LYS A 248 11.37 3.31 2.82
C LYS A 248 9.87 3.27 2.49
N ASP A 249 9.37 4.40 1.98
CA ASP A 249 8.04 4.56 1.42
C ASP A 249 7.71 3.47 0.39
N VAL A 250 6.42 3.15 0.29
CA VAL A 250 5.86 2.14 -0.59
C VAL A 250 4.74 2.72 -1.43
N TYR A 251 4.56 2.20 -2.64
CA TYR A 251 3.39 2.49 -3.46
C TYR A 251 2.35 1.39 -3.24
N VAL A 252 1.13 1.78 -2.83
CA VAL A 252 0.07 0.85 -2.45
C VAL A 252 -1.07 0.96 -3.45
N VAL A 253 -1.53 -0.19 -3.97
CA VAL A 253 -2.71 -0.29 -4.84
C VAL A 253 -3.77 -1.13 -4.13
N ALA A 254 -4.97 -0.58 -3.94
CA ALA A 254 -6.13 -1.31 -3.42
C ALA A 254 -7.10 -1.58 -4.58
N ASN A 255 -7.40 -2.85 -4.83
CA ASN A 255 -8.12 -3.29 -6.01
C ASN A 255 -9.40 -4.05 -5.62
N GLU A 256 -10.55 -3.47 -5.97
CA GLU A 256 -11.88 -3.97 -5.66
C GLU A 256 -12.19 -5.26 -6.44
N LYS A 257 -11.81 -5.30 -7.74
CA LYS A 257 -12.05 -6.44 -8.65
C LYS A 257 -11.34 -7.72 -8.21
N THR A 258 -10.14 -7.60 -7.65
CA THR A 258 -9.36 -8.75 -7.15
C THR A 258 -9.47 -8.95 -5.63
N SER A 259 -10.16 -8.05 -4.92
CA SER A 259 -10.27 -8.04 -3.45
C SER A 259 -8.91 -8.16 -2.74
N LYS A 260 -7.89 -7.45 -3.26
CA LYS A 260 -6.50 -7.50 -2.81
C LYS A 260 -5.88 -6.12 -2.61
N ILE A 261 -4.91 -6.07 -1.70
CA ILE A 261 -4.01 -4.93 -1.49
C ILE A 261 -2.60 -5.32 -1.96
N TYR A 262 -2.02 -4.53 -2.85
CA TYR A 262 -0.71 -4.75 -3.45
C TYR A 262 0.29 -3.67 -3.02
N PHE A 263 1.53 -4.06 -2.77
CA PHE A 263 2.63 -3.19 -2.35
C PHE A 263 3.78 -3.24 -3.35
N PHE A 264 4.28 -2.08 -3.72
CA PHE A 264 5.31 -1.91 -4.74
C PHE A 264 6.40 -0.93 -4.31
N GLU A 265 7.58 -1.04 -4.92
CA GLU A 265 8.72 -0.15 -4.69
C GLU A 265 8.57 1.25 -5.28
N SER A 266 7.69 1.41 -6.27
CA SER A 266 7.41 2.65 -7.01
C SER A 266 6.10 2.54 -7.77
N ASP A 267 5.64 3.67 -8.31
CA ASP A 267 4.44 3.80 -9.14
C ASP A 267 4.50 3.15 -10.53
N VAL A 268 5.64 2.52 -10.87
CA VAL A 268 5.95 1.85 -12.14
C VAL A 268 6.71 0.52 -11.91
N ALA A 269 6.71 0.02 -10.67
CA ALA A 269 7.50 -1.15 -10.30
C ALA A 269 7.10 -2.39 -11.13
N ARG A 270 8.12 -3.19 -11.47
CA ARG A 270 7.98 -4.40 -12.29
C ARG A 270 7.97 -5.70 -11.50
N THR A 271 8.11 -5.59 -10.18
CA THR A 271 8.10 -6.69 -9.24
C THR A 271 7.32 -6.23 -8.00
N LEU A 272 6.46 -7.11 -7.52
CA LEU A 272 5.65 -6.93 -6.33
C LEU A 272 6.50 -7.08 -5.05
N LEU A 273 6.26 -6.25 -4.04
CA LEU A 273 6.83 -6.45 -2.70
C LEU A 273 5.99 -7.41 -1.86
N ALA A 274 4.67 -7.21 -1.88
CA ALA A 274 3.70 -8.03 -1.17
C ALA A 274 2.31 -7.91 -1.81
N GLU A 275 1.53 -8.98 -1.76
CA GLU A 275 0.08 -8.92 -1.88
C GLU A 275 -0.57 -9.51 -0.64
N TYR A 276 -1.77 -9.03 -0.33
CA TYR A 276 -2.62 -9.61 0.71
C TYR A 276 -4.07 -9.65 0.21
N ALA A 277 -4.76 -10.75 0.48
CA ALA A 277 -6.21 -10.84 0.29
C ALA A 277 -6.91 -10.00 1.36
N ALA A 278 -7.88 -9.17 0.96
CA ALA A 278 -8.49 -8.21 1.85
C ALA A 278 -9.30 -8.87 2.97
N ALA A 279 -9.96 -9.99 2.68
CA ALA A 279 -10.76 -10.76 3.64
C ALA A 279 -9.94 -11.31 4.84
N ASP A 280 -8.63 -11.52 4.66
CA ASP A 280 -7.71 -11.98 5.72
C ASP A 280 -7.13 -10.82 6.55
N GLY A 281 -7.48 -9.58 6.17
CA GLY A 281 -6.88 -8.36 6.69
C GLY A 281 -7.73 -7.67 7.75
N PHE A 282 -7.06 -7.19 8.79
CA PHE A 282 -7.60 -6.23 9.74
C PHE A 282 -6.92 -4.88 9.58
N VAL A 283 -7.70 -3.80 9.70
CA VAL A 283 -7.20 -2.42 9.71
C VAL A 283 -7.60 -1.70 10.99
N GLN A 284 -6.66 -0.93 11.54
CA GLN A 284 -6.86 -0.05 12.69
C GLN A 284 -6.13 1.28 12.49
N PHE A 285 -6.57 2.33 13.20
CA PHE A 285 -5.75 3.52 13.39
C PHE A 285 -4.52 3.21 14.25
N ASP A 286 -3.39 3.86 13.94
CA ASP A 286 -2.16 3.81 14.72
C ASP A 286 -1.60 5.23 14.90
N ASN A 287 -2.19 5.97 15.84
CA ASN A 287 -1.75 7.31 16.18
C ASN A 287 -0.50 7.31 17.10
N ALA A 288 -0.03 6.14 17.53
CA ALA A 288 1.11 5.98 18.44
C ALA A 288 2.45 6.07 17.70
N HIS A 289 2.52 5.50 16.49
CA HIS A 289 3.75 5.54 15.67
C HIS A 289 3.82 6.74 14.73
N PHE A 290 2.67 7.37 14.44
CA PHE A 290 2.47 8.29 13.32
C PHE A 290 1.25 9.18 13.55
N GLN A 291 1.29 10.45 13.10
CA GLN A 291 0.17 11.39 13.30
C GLN A 291 -1.11 10.95 12.55
N TYR A 292 -0.95 10.38 11.36
CA TYR A 292 -2.05 9.87 10.52
C TYR A 292 -1.78 8.40 10.15
N GLY A 293 -1.44 7.61 11.18
CA GLY A 293 -1.04 6.22 11.01
C GLY A 293 -2.21 5.26 10.82
N VAL A 294 -1.98 4.25 9.99
CA VAL A 294 -2.86 3.10 9.78
C VAL A 294 -2.02 1.85 9.91
N LYS A 295 -2.47 0.90 10.74
CA LYS A 295 -1.88 -0.43 10.85
C LYS A 295 -2.77 -1.43 10.14
N LEU A 296 -2.23 -2.08 9.13
CA LEU A 296 -2.79 -3.28 8.52
C LEU A 296 -2.21 -4.52 9.21
N VAL A 297 -3.01 -5.55 9.44
CA VAL A 297 -2.61 -6.80 10.10
C VAL A 297 -3.16 -7.97 9.30
N TYR A 298 -2.30 -8.96 9.01
CA TYR A 298 -2.61 -10.17 8.25
C TYR A 298 -1.97 -11.37 8.95
N GLY A 299 -2.73 -12.09 9.79
CA GLY A 299 -2.19 -13.14 10.65
C GLY A 299 -1.17 -12.60 11.67
N ASP A 300 0.05 -13.11 11.62
CA ASP A 300 1.20 -12.64 12.42
C ASP A 300 1.89 -11.40 11.81
N LYS A 301 1.52 -11.03 10.59
CA LYS A 301 2.15 -9.95 9.81
C LYS A 301 1.43 -8.64 10.05
N PHE A 302 2.15 -7.53 9.95
CA PHE A 302 1.54 -6.20 9.92
C PHE A 302 2.32 -5.23 9.05
N GLU A 303 1.67 -4.12 8.68
CA GLU A 303 2.26 -2.98 8.00
C GLU A 303 1.85 -1.68 8.69
N LEU A 304 2.83 -0.89 9.14
CA LEU A 304 2.60 0.45 9.69
C LEU A 304 2.79 1.50 8.60
N LEU A 305 1.68 2.09 8.16
CA LEU A 305 1.59 3.07 7.10
C LEU A 305 1.22 4.44 7.68
N ASN A 306 1.65 5.53 7.04
CA ASN A 306 1.25 6.89 7.38
C ASN A 306 0.91 7.72 6.16
N LEU A 307 -0.15 8.50 6.33
CA LEU A 307 -0.71 9.36 5.30
C LEU A 307 -0.33 10.83 5.55
N LEU A 308 -0.44 11.65 4.52
CA LEU A 308 -0.02 13.06 4.59
C LEU A 308 -1.01 13.94 5.34
N THR A 309 -2.29 13.59 5.25
CA THR A 309 -3.41 14.30 5.90
C THR A 309 -4.37 13.31 6.54
N LYS A 310 -5.21 13.83 7.42
CA LYS A 310 -6.27 13.11 8.10
C LYS A 310 -7.39 12.69 7.16
N GLU A 311 -7.74 13.55 6.22
CA GLU A 311 -8.71 13.28 5.17
C GLU A 311 -8.22 12.12 4.29
N GLY A 312 -6.92 12.05 4.01
CA GLY A 312 -6.28 10.91 3.38
C GLY A 312 -6.34 9.64 4.24
N GLN A 313 -6.07 9.74 5.55
CA GLN A 313 -6.19 8.64 6.51
C GLN A 313 -7.59 8.02 6.48
N GLU A 314 -8.63 8.86 6.53
CA GLU A 314 -10.03 8.46 6.46
C GLU A 314 -10.39 7.89 5.07
N ALA A 315 -9.95 8.53 3.98
CA ALA A 315 -10.20 8.06 2.62
C ALA A 315 -9.58 6.67 2.35
N PHE A 316 -8.31 6.48 2.71
CA PHE A 316 -7.62 5.19 2.60
C PHE A 316 -8.25 4.13 3.50
N LEU A 317 -8.66 4.48 4.73
CA LEU A 317 -9.40 3.55 5.58
C LEU A 317 -10.69 3.10 4.88
N ASN A 318 -11.52 4.04 4.41
CA ASN A 318 -12.76 3.72 3.69
C ASN A 318 -12.50 2.86 2.45
N THR A 319 -11.44 3.12 1.69
CA THR A 319 -11.00 2.28 0.57
C THR A 319 -10.73 0.84 1.02
N LEU A 320 -9.93 0.65 2.07
CA LEU A 320 -9.59 -0.69 2.57
C LEU A 320 -10.86 -1.48 2.94
N LEU A 321 -11.83 -0.83 3.60
CA LEU A 321 -13.12 -1.44 3.93
C LEU A 321 -13.93 -1.81 2.67
N ASN A 322 -13.92 -0.95 1.64
CA ASN A 322 -14.59 -1.24 0.37
C ASN A 322 -13.98 -2.44 -0.38
N VAL A 323 -12.64 -2.62 -0.31
CA VAL A 323 -11.96 -3.80 -0.89
C VAL A 323 -12.19 -5.07 -0.07
N GLY A 324 -12.72 -4.96 1.16
CA GLY A 324 -13.10 -6.08 2.02
C GLY A 324 -12.21 -6.29 3.25
N VAL A 325 -11.29 -5.37 3.55
CA VAL A 325 -10.48 -5.40 4.79
C VAL A 325 -11.40 -5.11 5.98
N GLN A 326 -11.26 -5.88 7.06
CA GLN A 326 -12.11 -5.72 8.24
C GLN A 326 -11.56 -4.62 9.16
N TYR A 327 -12.40 -3.68 9.60
CA TYR A 327 -12.00 -2.76 10.66
C TYR A 327 -11.96 -3.50 12.00
N ARG A 328 -10.80 -3.53 12.66
CA ARG A 328 -10.67 -4.04 14.03
C ARG A 328 -10.01 -2.99 14.90
N GLU A 329 -10.78 -2.36 15.76
CA GLU A 329 -10.19 -1.57 16.83
C GLU A 329 -9.47 -2.50 17.82
N VAL A 330 -8.28 -2.09 18.28
CA VAL A 330 -7.70 -2.64 19.50
C VAL A 330 -8.46 -1.98 20.65
N TYR A 331 -9.60 -2.55 20.98
CA TYR A 331 -10.41 -2.12 22.10
C TYR A 331 -9.64 -2.32 23.42
N ASN A 332 -9.95 -1.49 24.41
CA ASN A 332 -9.77 -1.91 25.79
C ASN A 332 -10.77 -3.06 26.03
N LEU A 333 -10.30 -4.31 25.95
CA LEU A 333 -11.13 -5.52 26.00
C LEU A 333 -12.12 -5.53 27.18
N ALA A 334 -11.70 -5.00 28.34
CA ALA A 334 -12.57 -4.89 29.52
C ALA A 334 -13.81 -4.00 29.29
N ALA A 335 -13.74 -3.00 28.41
CA ALA A 335 -14.87 -2.15 28.06
C ALA A 335 -15.75 -2.73 26.93
N GLU A 336 -15.21 -3.63 26.10
CA GLU A 336 -15.99 -4.38 25.09
C GLU A 336 -16.83 -5.49 25.74
N GLU A 337 -16.23 -6.19 26.72
CA GLU A 337 -16.85 -7.27 27.51
C GLU A 337 -17.85 -6.78 28.57
N ALA A 338 -17.97 -5.46 28.79
CA ALA A 338 -18.99 -4.89 29.66
C ALA A 338 -20.38 -5.37 29.25
N LYS A 339 -21.25 -5.66 30.23
CA LYS A 339 -22.62 -6.15 30.02
C LYS A 339 -23.65 -5.03 30.02
N SER A 340 -23.33 -3.88 30.60
CA SER A 340 -24.18 -2.69 30.64
C SER A 340 -23.35 -1.42 30.52
N PHE A 341 -23.95 -0.38 29.97
CA PHE A 341 -23.42 0.99 30.01
C PHE A 341 -23.04 1.41 31.43
N TYR A 342 -23.75 0.94 32.47
CA TYR A 342 -23.53 1.31 33.87
C TYR A 342 -22.23 0.80 34.48
N GLU A 343 -21.59 -0.22 33.89
CA GLU A 343 -20.28 -0.74 34.32
C GLU A 343 -19.12 0.19 33.92
N LEU A 344 -19.40 1.19 33.07
CA LEU A 344 -18.40 2.09 32.49
C LEU A 344 -18.21 3.34 33.33
N LYS A 345 -17.05 3.97 33.13
CA LYS A 345 -16.69 5.26 33.72
C LYS A 345 -16.04 6.16 32.69
N ASP A 346 -16.08 7.46 32.94
CA ASP A 346 -15.42 8.48 32.14
C ASP A 346 -15.07 9.70 33.01
N PHE A 347 -14.48 10.75 32.44
CA PHE A 347 -14.09 11.96 33.17
C PHE A 347 -14.86 13.19 32.71
N ASP A 348 -15.39 13.98 33.64
CA ASP A 348 -16.05 15.25 33.35
C ASP A 348 -15.06 16.34 32.90
N MET A 349 -15.56 17.52 32.54
CA MET A 349 -14.71 18.65 32.14
C MET A 349 -13.71 19.11 33.22
N ASP A 350 -14.02 18.87 34.50
CA ASP A 350 -13.13 19.15 35.64
C ASP A 350 -12.15 18.00 35.94
N LYS A 351 -12.14 16.97 35.07
CA LYS A 351 -11.31 15.75 35.15
C LYS A 351 -11.61 14.88 36.37
N LYS A 352 -12.83 14.96 36.90
CA LYS A 352 -13.32 14.07 37.95
C LYS A 352 -13.93 12.83 37.31
N GLU A 353 -13.64 11.65 37.87
CA GLU A 353 -14.25 10.39 37.44
C GLU A 353 -15.77 10.40 37.75
N VAL A 354 -16.57 10.05 36.74
CA VAL A 354 -18.03 9.92 36.80
C VAL A 354 -18.41 8.49 36.43
N SER A 355 -19.28 7.88 37.23
CA SER A 355 -19.79 6.53 36.95
C SER A 355 -20.96 6.63 35.98
N MET A 356 -21.01 5.76 34.96
CA MET A 356 -22.20 5.73 34.10
C MET A 356 -23.42 5.17 34.83
N GLU A 357 -23.24 4.49 35.96
CA GLU A 357 -24.30 4.12 36.91
C GLU A 357 -25.06 5.33 37.48
N ASP A 358 -24.47 6.54 37.50
CA ASP A 358 -25.17 7.78 37.90
C ASP A 358 -26.37 8.13 36.97
N TYR A 359 -26.49 7.42 35.84
CA TYR A 359 -27.59 7.50 34.88
C TYR A 359 -28.52 6.27 34.89
N LYS A 360 -28.46 5.42 35.93
CA LYS A 360 -29.34 4.26 36.09
C LYS A 360 -30.83 4.65 36.09
N GLY A 361 -31.66 3.91 35.34
CA GLY A 361 -33.09 4.19 35.17
C GLY A 361 -33.44 5.33 34.20
N LYS A 362 -32.43 6.01 33.62
CA LYS A 362 -32.59 7.11 32.65
C LYS A 362 -32.38 6.62 31.23
N VAL A 363 -33.05 7.26 30.26
CA VAL A 363 -32.72 7.11 28.85
C VAL A 363 -31.54 8.02 28.56
N VAL A 364 -30.48 7.50 27.95
CA VAL A 364 -29.21 8.25 27.77
C VAL A 364 -28.87 8.41 26.29
N LEU A 365 -28.72 9.65 25.83
CA LEU A 365 -28.30 9.98 24.47
C LEU A 365 -26.83 10.42 24.48
N VAL A 366 -25.94 9.50 24.13
CA VAL A 366 -24.48 9.71 24.03
C VAL A 366 -24.13 10.28 22.66
N VAL A 367 -23.40 11.40 22.62
CA VAL A 367 -23.04 12.09 21.36
C VAL A 367 -21.58 12.53 21.37
N ASN A 368 -20.82 12.24 20.31
CA ASN A 368 -19.53 12.89 20.11
C ASN A 368 -19.75 14.28 19.50
N VAL A 369 -19.37 15.35 20.21
CA VAL A 369 -19.72 16.74 19.82
C VAL A 369 -18.52 17.51 19.31
N SER A 370 -18.78 18.58 18.55
CA SER A 370 -17.76 19.54 18.16
C SER A 370 -18.29 20.96 17.96
N SER A 371 -17.43 21.95 18.15
CA SER A 371 -17.62 23.39 18.10
C SER A 371 -17.36 23.99 16.72
N LYS A 372 -16.41 23.47 15.92
CA LYS A 372 -16.06 24.03 14.59
C LYS A 372 -16.54 23.16 13.41
N CYS A 373 -17.62 22.41 13.60
CA CYS A 373 -18.19 21.55 12.56
C CYS A 373 -19.36 22.25 11.84
N GLY A 374 -19.54 22.00 10.55
CA GLY A 374 -20.70 22.51 9.79
C GLY A 374 -22.06 21.98 10.27
N LEU A 375 -22.06 20.93 11.10
CA LEU A 375 -23.26 20.34 11.72
C LEU A 375 -23.57 20.95 13.10
N THR A 376 -22.63 21.68 13.70
CA THR A 376 -22.73 22.30 15.04
C THR A 376 -23.95 23.23 15.19
N PRO A 377 -24.26 24.13 14.24
CA PRO A 377 -25.36 25.10 14.40
C PRO A 377 -26.76 24.49 14.43
N THR A 378 -26.92 23.24 14.00
CA THR A 378 -28.20 22.49 14.07
C THR A 378 -28.20 21.50 15.23
N ASN A 379 -27.08 20.80 15.46
CA ASN A 379 -27.03 19.72 16.44
C ASN A 379 -27.12 20.21 17.89
N TYR A 380 -26.39 21.27 18.28
CA TYR A 380 -26.47 21.74 19.67
C TYR A 380 -27.88 22.24 20.06
N PRO A 381 -28.56 23.09 19.25
CA PRO A 381 -29.93 23.51 19.54
C PRO A 381 -30.92 22.34 19.66
N GLU A 382 -30.88 21.38 18.74
CA GLU A 382 -31.83 20.25 18.78
C GLU A 382 -31.53 19.28 19.94
N LEU A 383 -30.26 19.04 20.28
CA LEU A 383 -29.89 18.25 21.47
C LEU A 383 -30.33 18.94 22.77
N GLN A 384 -30.13 20.25 22.87
CA GLN A 384 -30.57 21.03 24.03
C GLN A 384 -32.10 21.04 24.14
N GLN A 385 -32.81 21.22 23.02
CA GLN A 385 -34.27 21.18 22.97
C GLN A 385 -34.83 19.82 23.44
N LEU A 386 -34.23 18.70 23.01
CA LEU A 386 -34.61 17.37 23.50
C LEU A 386 -34.34 17.22 25.00
N HIS A 387 -33.17 17.68 25.47
CA HIS A 387 -32.80 17.59 26.87
C HIS A 387 -33.75 18.39 27.77
N GLU A 388 -33.99 19.67 27.47
CA GLU A 388 -34.92 20.52 28.22
C GLU A 388 -36.32 19.93 28.28
N LYS A 389 -36.80 19.38 27.16
CA LYS A 389 -38.15 18.83 27.00
C LYS A 389 -38.36 17.54 27.80
N TYR A 390 -37.33 16.70 27.93
CA TYR A 390 -37.47 15.33 28.44
C TYR A 390 -36.62 15.00 29.69
N GLN A 391 -35.83 15.93 30.21
CA GLN A 391 -35.02 15.70 31.41
C GLN A 391 -35.84 15.32 32.64
N GLU A 392 -37.03 15.92 32.82
CA GLU A 392 -37.93 15.59 33.92
C GLU A 392 -38.60 14.21 33.77
N GLU A 393 -38.76 13.73 32.53
CA GLU A 393 -39.25 12.38 32.20
C GLU A 393 -38.14 11.32 32.26
N GLY A 394 -36.88 11.75 32.36
CA GLY A 394 -35.70 10.90 32.54
C GLY A 394 -34.78 10.74 31.33
N LEU A 395 -34.79 11.68 30.36
CA LEU A 395 -33.76 11.76 29.32
C LEU A 395 -32.52 12.52 29.81
N VAL A 396 -31.33 11.97 29.58
CA VAL A 396 -30.07 12.72 29.73
C VAL A 396 -29.27 12.67 28.43
N VAL A 397 -28.91 13.83 27.91
CA VAL A 397 -27.92 13.94 26.83
C VAL A 397 -26.53 13.98 27.47
N LEU A 398 -25.56 13.25 26.91
CA LEU A 398 -24.17 13.27 27.34
C LEU A 398 -23.30 13.65 26.14
N GLY A 399 -22.67 14.82 26.20
CA GLY A 399 -21.81 15.31 25.12
C GLY A 399 -20.34 15.03 25.39
N PHE A 400 -19.67 14.42 24.41
CA PHE A 400 -18.26 14.04 24.49
C PHE A 400 -17.46 14.78 23.40
N PRO A 401 -16.78 15.90 23.71
CA PRO A 401 -16.00 16.64 22.74
C PRO A 401 -14.87 15.80 22.18
N CYS A 402 -14.65 15.84 20.86
CA CYS A 402 -13.64 15.02 20.20
C CYS A 402 -12.96 15.74 19.04
N ASN A 403 -11.62 15.79 19.05
CA ASN A 403 -10.85 16.44 17.98
C ASN A 403 -10.51 15.51 16.79
N GLN A 404 -10.97 14.25 16.83
CA GLN A 404 -10.65 13.23 15.83
C GLN A 404 -11.32 13.42 14.46
N PHE A 405 -12.06 14.50 14.22
CA PHE A 405 -12.73 14.75 12.94
C PHE A 405 -12.36 16.16 12.43
N ALA A 406 -11.59 16.22 11.33
CA ALA A 406 -11.01 17.44 10.71
C ALA A 406 -10.36 18.49 11.66
N GLY A 407 -10.02 18.13 12.91
CA GLY A 407 -9.42 19.07 13.86
C GLY A 407 -10.42 20.12 14.37
N GLN A 408 -11.71 19.80 14.35
CA GLN A 408 -12.81 20.75 14.63
C GLN A 408 -13.02 21.02 16.13
N GLU A 409 -12.30 20.34 17.03
CA GLU A 409 -12.28 20.56 18.48
C GLU A 409 -10.91 20.97 19.04
N PRO A 410 -10.31 22.08 18.57
CA PRO A 410 -8.97 22.45 18.97
C PRO A 410 -8.89 22.96 20.43
N GLY A 411 -9.96 23.60 20.92
CA GLY A 411 -9.92 24.40 22.16
C GLY A 411 -9.78 23.61 23.47
N THR A 412 -9.44 24.30 24.56
CA THR A 412 -9.38 23.73 25.91
C THR A 412 -10.77 23.45 26.49
N HIS A 413 -10.87 22.82 27.66
CA HIS A 413 -12.17 22.54 28.31
C HIS A 413 -12.92 23.85 28.59
N GLU A 414 -12.21 24.88 29.04
CA GLU A 414 -12.74 26.22 29.32
C GLU A 414 -13.25 26.90 28.05
N GLU A 415 -12.51 26.81 26.94
CA GLU A 415 -12.94 27.36 25.64
C GLU A 415 -14.17 26.62 25.07
N ILE A 416 -14.26 25.31 25.27
CA ILE A 416 -15.43 24.51 24.86
C ILE A 416 -16.65 24.87 25.71
N LEU A 417 -16.49 24.95 27.03
CA LEU A 417 -17.54 25.36 27.96
C LEU A 417 -18.03 26.80 27.69
N GLU A 418 -17.13 27.72 27.32
CA GLU A 418 -17.52 29.06 26.89
C GLU A 418 -18.26 29.03 25.54
N PHE A 419 -17.76 28.25 24.57
CA PHE A 419 -18.38 28.12 23.25
C PHE A 419 -19.83 27.63 23.33
N VAL A 420 -20.12 26.58 24.11
CA VAL A 420 -21.47 25.98 24.15
C VAL A 420 -22.53 26.87 24.80
N LYS A 421 -22.15 27.91 25.56
CA LYS A 421 -23.08 28.89 26.14
C LYS A 421 -23.91 29.61 25.09
N GLN A 422 -23.38 29.83 23.88
CA GLN A 422 -24.12 30.46 22.79
C GLN A 422 -25.34 29.63 22.33
N TYR A 423 -25.35 28.33 22.63
CA TYR A 423 -26.44 27.39 22.36
C TYR A 423 -27.24 27.04 23.63
N ASN A 424 -26.99 27.72 24.75
CA ASN A 424 -27.61 27.47 26.06
C ASN A 424 -27.49 25.99 26.53
N VAL A 425 -26.41 25.30 26.20
CA VAL A 425 -26.24 23.88 26.60
C VAL A 425 -26.25 23.73 28.12
N THR A 426 -27.20 22.95 28.65
CA THR A 426 -27.30 22.57 30.07
C THR A 426 -27.00 21.10 30.32
N PHE A 427 -26.92 20.27 29.28
CA PHE A 427 -26.60 18.86 29.44
C PHE A 427 -25.12 18.62 29.80
N PRO A 428 -24.78 17.55 30.54
CA PRO A 428 -23.41 17.23 30.92
C PRO A 428 -22.45 17.11 29.72
N LEU A 429 -21.27 17.69 29.90
CA LEU A 429 -20.13 17.56 28.99
C LEU A 429 -18.96 16.87 29.69
N PHE A 430 -18.34 15.93 28.98
CA PHE A 430 -17.16 15.18 29.42
C PHE A 430 -15.87 15.83 28.92
N GLU A 431 -14.71 15.43 29.45
CA GLU A 431 -13.43 15.92 28.96
C GLU A 431 -13.23 15.61 27.47
N LYS A 432 -12.40 16.42 26.79
CA LYS A 432 -12.11 16.20 25.37
C LYS A 432 -11.20 14.97 25.20
N HIS A 433 -11.71 13.92 24.56
CA HIS A 433 -10.96 12.68 24.34
C HIS A 433 -11.24 12.04 22.98
N ASP A 434 -10.38 11.12 22.58
CA ASP A 434 -10.51 10.29 21.39
C ASP A 434 -11.67 9.28 21.55
N VAL A 435 -12.46 9.09 20.48
CA VAL A 435 -13.58 8.14 20.39
C VAL A 435 -13.31 6.96 19.46
N ASN A 436 -12.20 6.98 18.72
CA ASN A 436 -11.70 5.95 17.80
C ASN A 436 -10.24 5.57 18.11
N GLY A 437 -9.83 4.38 17.66
CA GLY A 437 -8.47 3.87 17.83
C GLY A 437 -8.16 3.35 19.24
N SER A 438 -6.89 3.05 19.52
CA SER A 438 -6.44 2.46 20.80
C SER A 438 -6.71 3.32 22.04
N ASN A 439 -6.88 4.62 21.84
CA ASN A 439 -7.14 5.60 22.89
C ASN A 439 -8.63 5.96 22.96
N ALA A 440 -9.52 5.20 22.32
CA ALA A 440 -10.96 5.43 22.40
C ALA A 440 -11.47 5.26 23.84
N ARG A 441 -12.16 6.28 24.37
CA ARG A 441 -12.76 6.21 25.71
C ARG A 441 -13.71 4.99 25.87
N PRO A 442 -13.78 4.35 27.06
CA PRO A 442 -14.54 3.11 27.29
C PRO A 442 -15.99 3.16 26.79
N VAL A 443 -16.68 4.29 27.02
CA VAL A 443 -18.06 4.54 26.56
C VAL A 443 -18.21 4.33 25.05
N PHE A 444 -17.34 4.91 24.23
CA PHE A 444 -17.43 4.76 22.77
C PHE A 444 -16.95 3.40 22.29
N THR A 445 -15.97 2.80 22.98
CA THR A 445 -15.54 1.40 22.72
C THR A 445 -16.72 0.44 22.87
N TYR A 446 -17.40 0.44 24.02
CA TYR A 446 -18.57 -0.37 24.29
C TYR A 446 -19.69 -0.14 23.26
N LEU A 447 -20.09 1.12 23.06
CA LEU A 447 -21.23 1.47 22.19
C LEU A 447 -20.99 1.10 20.73
N LYS A 448 -19.77 1.25 20.21
CA LYS A 448 -19.43 0.82 18.84
C LYS A 448 -19.41 -0.71 18.68
N ALA A 449 -19.03 -1.44 19.72
CA ALA A 449 -19.01 -2.90 19.70
C ALA A 449 -20.44 -3.48 19.72
N LYS A 450 -21.31 -2.99 20.61
CA LYS A 450 -22.71 -3.45 20.69
C LYS A 450 -23.59 -2.91 19.55
N LEU A 451 -23.31 -1.72 19.02
CA LEU A 451 -24.03 -1.09 17.90
C LEU A 451 -23.08 -0.77 16.72
N PRO A 452 -22.73 -1.80 15.91
CA PRO A 452 -21.84 -1.65 14.76
C PRO A 452 -22.43 -0.70 13.70
N GLY A 453 -21.55 -0.09 12.91
CA GLY A 453 -21.95 0.76 11.78
C GLY A 453 -22.06 -0.03 10.48
N THR A 454 -22.84 0.46 9.52
CA THR A 454 -23.13 -0.19 8.22
C THR A 454 -21.89 -0.51 7.37
N PHE A 455 -20.73 0.09 7.70
CA PHE A 455 -19.44 -0.17 7.05
C PHE A 455 -18.32 -0.11 8.10
N GLY A 456 -18.42 -0.96 9.14
CA GLY A 456 -17.47 -1.01 10.25
C GLY A 456 -17.85 -0.13 11.45
N ASN A 457 -17.16 -0.37 12.57
CA ASN A 457 -17.63 0.07 13.88
C ASN A 457 -17.22 1.51 14.26
N TYR A 458 -16.11 2.02 13.75
CA TYR A 458 -15.59 3.37 14.03
C TYR A 458 -16.63 4.49 13.86
N ILE A 459 -16.44 5.55 14.63
CA ILE A 459 -17.19 6.81 14.47
C ILE A 459 -16.71 7.49 13.19
N LYS A 460 -17.62 7.80 12.26
CA LYS A 460 -17.25 8.36 10.95
C LYS A 460 -17.06 9.88 10.96
N TRP A 461 -17.70 10.58 11.88
CA TRP A 461 -17.63 12.04 11.98
C TRP A 461 -18.12 12.56 13.33
N ASN A 462 -17.96 13.86 13.54
CA ASN A 462 -18.67 14.64 14.55
C ASN A 462 -20.18 14.36 14.51
N PHE A 463 -20.82 14.36 15.68
CA PHE A 463 -22.25 14.17 15.90
C PHE A 463 -22.84 12.80 15.52
N THR A 464 -22.06 11.71 15.60
CA THR A 464 -22.66 10.37 15.71
C THR A 464 -23.34 10.26 17.08
N LYS A 465 -24.54 9.64 17.15
CA LYS A 465 -25.25 9.44 18.42
C LYS A 465 -25.51 7.97 18.71
N PHE A 466 -25.62 7.64 19.99
CA PHE A 466 -26.09 6.36 20.50
C PHE A 466 -27.15 6.61 21.56
N LEU A 467 -28.27 5.92 21.45
CA LEU A 467 -29.34 5.93 22.45
C LEU A 467 -29.24 4.65 23.29
N VAL A 468 -29.26 4.81 24.60
CA VAL A 468 -29.19 3.76 25.62
C VAL A 468 -30.49 3.80 26.44
N ASP A 469 -31.05 2.64 26.76
CA ASP A 469 -32.30 2.52 27.49
C ASP A 469 -32.15 2.69 29.03
N ARG A 470 -33.29 2.62 29.73
CA ARG A 470 -33.38 2.74 31.20
C ARG A 470 -32.70 1.60 31.97
N ASN A 471 -32.26 0.54 31.29
CA ASN A 471 -31.57 -0.61 31.87
C ASN A 471 -30.05 -0.61 31.51
N GLY A 472 -29.59 0.44 30.82
CA GLY A 472 -28.19 0.60 30.41
C GLY A 472 -27.83 -0.19 29.16
N GLN A 473 -28.82 -0.67 28.41
CA GLN A 473 -28.60 -1.43 27.18
C GLN A 473 -28.58 -0.51 25.95
N PRO A 474 -27.61 -0.65 25.04
CA PRO A 474 -27.57 0.12 23.80
C PRO A 474 -28.75 -0.22 22.89
N TYR A 475 -29.59 0.77 22.60
CA TYR A 475 -30.79 0.60 21.80
C TYR A 475 -30.54 0.85 20.30
N LYS A 476 -29.94 2.01 19.94
CA LYS A 476 -29.81 2.41 18.53
C LYS A 476 -28.69 3.42 18.29
N ARG A 477 -28.07 3.34 17.12
CA ARG A 477 -27.01 4.25 16.63
C ARG A 477 -27.54 5.11 15.50
N TYR A 478 -27.17 6.38 15.48
CA TYR A 478 -27.58 7.38 14.49
C TYR A 478 -26.36 8.02 13.84
N ALA A 479 -26.44 8.26 12.54
CA ALA A 479 -25.39 8.86 11.74
C ALA A 479 -25.21 10.37 12.03
N PRO A 480 -24.05 10.96 11.70
CA PRO A 480 -23.80 12.40 11.80
C PRO A 480 -24.87 13.33 11.22
N LYS A 481 -25.57 12.89 10.17
CA LYS A 481 -26.59 13.68 9.46
C LYS A 481 -28.03 13.42 9.93
N ASP A 482 -28.23 12.43 10.80
CA ASP A 482 -29.55 12.19 11.39
C ASP A 482 -29.77 13.28 12.44
N LEU A 483 -30.75 14.15 12.20
CA LEU A 483 -31.01 15.30 13.08
C LEU A 483 -31.59 14.81 14.40
N PRO A 484 -31.20 15.36 15.56
CA PRO A 484 -31.69 14.89 16.85
C PRO A 484 -33.23 14.82 16.94
N LEU A 485 -33.96 15.81 16.41
CA LEU A 485 -35.43 15.79 16.41
C LEU A 485 -36.04 14.70 15.50
N SER A 486 -35.30 14.18 14.52
CA SER A 486 -35.82 13.15 13.60
C SER A 486 -36.02 11.78 14.26
N PHE A 487 -35.43 11.55 15.45
CA PHE A 487 -35.57 10.33 16.25
C PHE A 487 -36.23 10.58 17.62
N GLU A 488 -36.99 11.68 17.75
CA GLU A 488 -37.75 11.99 18.99
C GLU A 488 -38.70 10.85 19.41
N GLU A 489 -39.28 10.12 18.45
CA GLU A 489 -40.17 8.98 18.74
C GLU A 489 -39.44 7.78 19.36
N ASP A 490 -38.20 7.48 18.95
CA ASP A 490 -37.37 6.44 19.59
C ASP A 490 -37.10 6.80 21.06
N ILE A 491 -36.90 8.09 21.37
CA ILE A 491 -36.73 8.57 22.75
C ILE A 491 -38.02 8.39 23.56
N LYS A 492 -39.17 8.80 23.01
CA LYS A 492 -40.48 8.63 23.67
C LYS A 492 -40.79 7.17 23.97
N GLU A 493 -40.48 6.26 23.05
CA GLU A 493 -40.71 4.83 23.25
C GLU A 493 -39.94 4.30 24.47
N LEU A 494 -38.67 4.72 24.63
CA LEU A 494 -37.86 4.32 25.79
C LEU A 494 -38.27 5.03 27.09
N LEU A 495 -38.72 6.28 27.02
CA LEU A 495 -39.23 7.02 28.19
C LEU A 495 -40.54 6.43 28.70
N ALA A 496 -41.41 5.94 27.81
CA ALA A 496 -42.69 5.31 28.16
C ALA A 496 -42.53 3.91 28.80
N LYS A 497 -41.39 3.23 28.58
CA LYS A 497 -41.04 1.99 29.29
C LYS A 497 -40.64 2.34 30.71
N ALA A 498 -41.19 1.62 31.69
CA ALA A 498 -40.67 1.66 33.06
C ALA A 498 -39.25 1.04 33.08
N PRO A 499 -38.34 1.50 33.96
CA PRO A 499 -37.13 0.74 34.25
C PRO A 499 -37.56 -0.65 34.76
N GLU A 500 -36.91 -1.72 34.28
CA GLU A 500 -37.27 -3.05 34.74
C GLU A 500 -36.95 -3.17 36.24
N PRO A 501 -37.83 -3.78 37.06
CA PRO A 501 -37.50 -4.03 38.45
C PRO A 501 -36.27 -4.92 38.48
N GLU A 502 -35.23 -4.45 39.15
CA GLU A 502 -33.96 -5.16 39.32
C GLU A 502 -34.26 -6.59 39.77
N LYS A 503 -34.00 -7.56 38.89
CA LYS A 503 -34.03 -8.98 39.26
C LYS A 503 -32.94 -9.15 40.33
N ALA A 504 -33.36 -9.12 41.59
CA ALA A 504 -32.52 -9.57 42.68
C ALA A 504 -31.97 -10.95 42.31
N GLU A 505 -30.67 -11.15 42.49
CA GLU A 505 -29.95 -12.36 42.11
C GLU A 505 -30.34 -13.56 43.02
N GLU A 506 -31.56 -14.06 42.86
CA GLU A 506 -32.04 -15.28 43.51
C GLU A 506 -31.80 -16.54 42.64
N GLU A 507 -31.35 -16.34 41.39
CA GLU A 507 -30.87 -17.38 40.47
C GLU A 507 -29.37 -17.73 40.69
N THR A 508 -28.92 -17.86 41.95
CA THR A 508 -27.60 -18.45 42.30
C THR A 508 -27.64 -19.45 43.47
N LYS A 509 -28.82 -19.79 44.00
CA LYS A 509 -28.95 -20.75 45.12
C LYS A 509 -29.48 -22.13 44.77
N GLU A 510 -30.31 -22.29 43.72
CA GLU A 510 -30.75 -23.64 43.32
C GLU A 510 -29.68 -24.39 42.50
N GLU A 511 -28.94 -23.72 41.62
CA GLU A 511 -27.87 -24.38 40.85
C GLU A 511 -26.67 -24.80 41.72
N VAL A 512 -26.35 -24.02 42.76
CA VAL A 512 -25.32 -24.36 43.76
C VAL A 512 -25.80 -25.45 44.74
N ALA A 513 -27.12 -25.63 44.91
CA ALA A 513 -27.68 -26.76 45.65
C ALA A 513 -27.63 -28.07 44.84
N SER A 514 -27.85 -28.00 43.52
CA SER A 514 -27.69 -29.15 42.61
C SER A 514 -26.22 -29.56 42.45
N ALA A 515 -25.30 -28.61 42.24
CA ALA A 515 -23.89 -28.91 42.03
C ALA A 515 -23.23 -29.58 43.26
N LYS A 516 -23.69 -29.25 44.48
CA LYS A 516 -23.16 -29.85 45.72
C LYS A 516 -23.60 -31.29 45.99
N SER A 517 -24.67 -31.77 45.36
CA SER A 517 -25.02 -33.20 45.44
C SER A 517 -24.18 -34.06 44.50
N ASP A 518 -23.70 -33.51 43.38
CA ASP A 518 -22.93 -34.27 42.39
C ASP A 518 -21.44 -34.35 42.75
N GLU A 519 -20.87 -33.31 43.36
CA GLU A 519 -19.45 -33.25 43.76
C GLU A 519 -19.07 -34.30 44.83
N GLU A 520 -19.97 -34.63 45.77
CA GLU A 520 -19.73 -35.66 46.80
C GLU A 520 -19.76 -37.11 46.25
N THR A 521 -20.33 -37.32 45.06
CA THR A 521 -20.28 -38.62 44.36
C THR A 521 -19.00 -38.80 43.52
N VAL A 522 -18.44 -37.74 42.96
CA VAL A 522 -17.26 -37.83 42.07
C VAL A 522 -15.94 -37.99 42.83
N GLU A 523 -15.81 -37.45 44.04
CA GLU A 523 -14.61 -37.67 44.88
C GLU A 523 -14.48 -39.13 45.39
N LYS A 524 -15.58 -39.91 45.37
CA LYS A 524 -15.59 -41.32 45.80
C LYS A 524 -15.21 -42.32 44.70
N GLU A 525 -15.59 -42.09 43.45
CA GLU A 525 -15.17 -42.95 42.35
C GLU A 525 -13.72 -42.69 41.91
N THR A 526 -13.23 -41.45 42.05
CA THR A 526 -11.85 -41.08 41.65
C THR A 526 -10.74 -41.53 42.61
N THR A 527 -11.09 -42.16 43.75
CA THR A 527 -10.13 -42.75 44.69
C THR A 527 -9.93 -44.27 44.54
N GLU A 528 -10.87 -45.02 43.97
CA GLU A 528 -10.69 -46.47 43.72
C GLU A 528 -9.92 -46.72 42.40
N ASP A 529 -10.24 -45.97 41.33
CA ASP A 529 -9.64 -46.14 39.98
C ASP A 529 -8.16 -45.66 39.89
N LYS A 530 -7.63 -45.03 40.96
CA LYS A 530 -6.23 -44.59 41.08
C LYS A 530 -5.32 -45.57 41.81
N ILE A 531 -5.85 -46.69 42.30
CA ILE A 531 -5.07 -47.73 42.99
C ILE A 531 -4.66 -48.86 42.04
N GLU A 532 -5.51 -49.25 41.07
CA GLU A 532 -5.17 -50.34 40.13
C GLU A 532 -4.17 -49.96 39.02
N LYS A 533 -3.95 -48.66 38.73
CA LYS A 533 -3.02 -48.20 37.67
C LYS A 533 -1.61 -47.84 38.15
N LYS A 534 -1.20 -48.28 39.34
CA LYS A 534 0.16 -48.07 39.87
C LYS A 534 0.98 -49.34 40.12
N GLU A 535 0.47 -50.52 39.79
CA GLU A 535 1.20 -51.79 39.86
C GLU A 535 1.78 -52.30 38.52
N GLU A 536 1.46 -51.66 37.39
CA GLU A 536 1.92 -52.12 36.05
C GLU A 536 3.13 -51.35 35.47
N ALA A 537 3.71 -50.41 36.22
CA ALA A 537 4.85 -49.58 35.80
C ALA A 537 6.11 -49.79 36.66
N ALA A 538 6.26 -50.97 37.27
CA ALA A 538 7.34 -51.28 38.22
C ALA A 538 7.97 -52.66 38.01
N THR A 539 8.02 -53.16 36.76
CA THR A 539 8.65 -54.45 36.39
C THR A 539 9.39 -54.41 35.05
N GLU A 540 10.06 -53.30 34.72
CA GLU A 540 10.97 -53.24 33.55
C GLU A 540 12.33 -52.58 33.84
N GLU A 541 12.85 -52.76 35.07
CA GLU A 541 14.24 -52.37 35.41
C GLU A 541 14.96 -53.42 36.29
N ALA A 542 14.77 -54.72 35.98
CA ALA A 542 15.59 -55.82 36.50
C ALA A 542 15.44 -57.11 35.69
N THR A 543 16.22 -57.30 34.62
CA THR A 543 16.84 -58.60 34.20
C THR A 543 17.47 -58.51 32.81
N LYS A 544 18.81 -58.43 32.75
CA LYS A 544 19.70 -59.26 31.90
C LYS A 544 21.15 -58.75 31.94
N GLU A 545 21.76 -58.87 33.11
CA GLU A 545 23.18 -59.21 33.17
C GLU A 545 23.30 -60.74 33.04
N GLU A 546 23.71 -61.23 31.87
CA GLU A 546 24.74 -62.28 31.68
C GLU A 546 24.77 -62.85 30.24
N ALA A 547 25.99 -63.20 29.82
CA ALA A 547 26.33 -64.09 28.70
C ALA A 547 25.97 -63.66 27.25
N VAL A 548 26.86 -62.86 26.63
CA VAL A 548 27.82 -63.42 25.64
C VAL A 548 29.21 -62.79 25.89
N LYS A 549 30.27 -63.58 25.75
CA LYS A 549 31.68 -63.18 25.92
C LYS A 549 32.48 -63.63 24.69
N SER A 550 33.66 -63.03 24.50
CA SER A 550 34.72 -63.44 23.54
C SER A 550 34.42 -63.06 22.06
N ASP A 551 35.34 -62.50 21.26
CA ASP A 551 36.74 -61.97 21.44
C ASP A 551 36.89 -60.68 20.57
N ASP A 552 38.00 -59.95 20.40
CA ASP A 552 39.45 -60.19 20.60
C ASP A 552 40.22 -58.85 20.88
N VAL A 553 41.54 -58.81 20.60
CA VAL A 553 42.56 -57.84 21.04
C VAL A 553 43.00 -56.80 19.97
N ALA A 554 43.29 -55.55 20.39
CA ALA A 554 44.50 -54.74 20.07
C ALA A 554 44.31 -53.26 20.52
N VAL A 555 44.88 -52.75 21.62
CA VAL A 555 46.29 -52.35 21.91
C VAL A 555 46.74 -50.99 21.31
N ALA A 556 47.07 -50.05 22.21
CA ALA A 556 48.01 -48.90 22.14
C ALA A 556 47.38 -47.53 22.54
N VAL A 557 48.00 -46.58 23.25
CA VAL A 557 48.99 -46.54 24.37
C VAL A 557 49.31 -45.05 24.67
N THR A 558 49.45 -44.69 25.96
CA THR A 558 50.02 -43.45 26.55
C THR A 558 49.32 -42.08 26.47
N ALA A 559 49.41 -41.38 27.62
CA ALA A 559 49.04 -40.00 27.94
C ALA A 559 50.31 -39.08 27.88
N PRO A 560 50.34 -37.79 28.32
CA PRO A 560 49.38 -37.01 29.12
C PRO A 560 48.64 -35.89 28.37
#